data_AF-A0A9E0QCH1-F1
#
_entry.id   AF-A0A9E0QCH1-F1
#
_cell.length_a   1.000
_cell.length_b   1.000
_cell.length_c   1.000
_cell.angle_alpha   90.00
_cell.angle_beta   90.00
_cell.angle_gamma   90.00
#
_symmetry.space_group_name_H-M   'P 1'
#
loop_
_entity.id
_entity.type
_entity.pdbx_description
1 polymer ?
#
loop_
_entity_poly.entity_id
_entity_poly.type
_entity_poly.pdbx_seq_one_letter_code
_entity_poly.pdbx_strand_id
1 'polypeptide(L)'
;MQVFEGTTVKDTIEKVINFIPEKEVNKQVLFRLSSKLGLVDSDDLSGRPFYISVTDLHSIPPLKLDVDNKKSKDDCGVYVNLPGSIRISLYDGNKQYKSFDIYAAQFGRTESISGELFGKKFTTHIVLNPVTGNADELKTEPLE
;
A
#
# COMPACT_ATOMS: atom_id res chain seq x y z
N MET A 1 -43.85 -39.47 -19.92
CA MET A 1 -43.20 -38.32 -20.60
C MET A 1 -42.16 -37.77 -19.64
N GLN A 2 -40.88 -38.05 -19.91
CA GLN A 2 -39.78 -37.52 -19.11
C GLN A 2 -39.20 -36.34 -19.90
N VAL A 3 -39.38 -35.14 -19.35
CA VAL A 3 -38.82 -33.91 -19.91
C VAL A 3 -37.39 -33.75 -19.41
N PHE A 4 -36.46 -33.53 -20.34
CA PHE A 4 -35.06 -33.22 -20.04
C PHE A 4 -34.97 -31.77 -19.55
N GLU A 5 -35.22 -31.53 -18.26
CA GLU A 5 -34.73 -30.32 -17.60
C GLU A 5 -33.23 -30.49 -17.40
N GLY A 6 -32.42 -29.75 -18.18
CA GLY A 6 -30.97 -29.76 -18.03
C GLY A 6 -30.54 -29.27 -16.65
N THR A 7 -29.48 -29.85 -16.10
CA THR A 7 -28.89 -29.41 -14.82
C THR A 7 -27.94 -28.24 -15.05
N THR A 8 -28.15 -27.12 -14.36
CA THR A 8 -27.16 -26.02 -14.31
C THR A 8 -26.26 -26.18 -13.10
N VAL A 9 -24.96 -26.28 -13.32
CA VAL A 9 -23.95 -26.29 -12.25
C VAL A 9 -23.24 -24.93 -12.24
N LYS A 10 -23.11 -24.32 -11.06
CA LYS A 10 -22.37 -23.08 -10.85
C LYS A 10 -21.18 -23.37 -9.96
N ASP A 11 -20.03 -22.85 -10.32
CA ASP A 11 -18.80 -22.94 -9.54
C ASP A 11 -18.26 -21.52 -9.28
N THR A 12 -17.60 -21.33 -8.14
CA THR A 12 -17.05 -20.04 -7.72
C THR A 12 -15.56 -20.21 -7.45
N ILE A 13 -14.74 -19.42 -8.16
CA ILE A 13 -13.28 -19.47 -8.04
C ILE A 13 -12.81 -18.14 -7.46
N GLU A 14 -12.00 -18.22 -6.39
CA GLU A 14 -11.30 -17.09 -5.81
C GLU A 14 -9.81 -17.18 -6.17
N LYS A 15 -9.22 -16.05 -6.58
CA LYS A 15 -7.78 -15.96 -6.90
C LYS A 15 -7.23 -14.65 -6.37
N VAL A 16 -6.09 -14.73 -5.69
CA VAL A 16 -5.37 -13.57 -5.15
C VAL A 16 -4.33 -13.12 -6.16
N ILE A 17 -4.31 -11.83 -6.47
CA ILE A 17 -3.33 -11.21 -7.36
C ILE A 17 -2.48 -10.25 -6.54
N ASN A 18 -1.17 -10.42 -6.61
CA ASN A 18 -0.22 -9.54 -5.93
C ASN A 18 0.28 -8.48 -6.90
N PHE A 19 0.25 -7.22 -6.47
CA PHE A 19 0.74 -6.09 -7.25
C PHE A 19 1.58 -5.18 -6.35
N ILE A 20 2.80 -4.84 -6.81
CA ILE A 20 3.73 -4.00 -6.06
C ILE A 20 3.80 -2.64 -6.77
N PRO A 21 3.27 -1.56 -6.17
CA PRO A 21 3.35 -0.23 -6.76
C PRO A 21 4.74 0.38 -6.52
N GLU A 22 5.61 0.32 -7.54
CA GLU A 22 6.94 0.96 -7.48
C GLU A 22 6.93 2.42 -7.94
N LYS A 23 6.03 2.76 -8.87
CA LYS A 23 5.88 4.08 -9.47
C LYS A 23 4.44 4.31 -9.89
N GLU A 24 4.12 5.55 -10.24
CA GLU A 24 2.83 5.85 -10.85
C GLU A 24 2.64 5.05 -12.13
N VAL A 25 1.45 4.48 -12.27
CA VAL A 25 1.06 3.74 -13.47
C VAL A 25 -0.33 4.17 -13.90
N ASN A 26 -0.52 4.34 -15.20
CA ASN A 26 -1.80 4.69 -15.78
C ASN A 26 -2.29 3.52 -16.64
N LYS A 27 -3.38 2.88 -16.22
CA LYS A 27 -4.04 1.78 -16.91
C LYS A 27 -3.10 0.65 -17.34
N GLN A 28 -2.31 0.12 -16.40
CA GLN A 28 -1.57 -1.12 -16.63
C GLN A 28 -2.54 -2.31 -16.57
N VAL A 29 -2.40 -3.29 -17.47
CA VAL A 29 -3.20 -4.52 -17.41
C VAL A 29 -2.80 -5.32 -16.17
N LEU A 30 -3.76 -5.58 -15.27
CA LEU A 30 -3.53 -6.36 -14.05
C LEU A 30 -3.88 -7.84 -14.29
N PHE A 31 -5.05 -8.10 -14.86
CA PHE A 31 -5.52 -9.44 -15.23
C PHE A 31 -6.56 -9.33 -16.35
N ARG A 32 -7.00 -10.48 -16.87
CA ARG A 32 -8.09 -10.56 -17.83
C ARG A 32 -9.16 -11.55 -17.38
N LEU A 33 -10.39 -11.32 -17.83
CA LEU A 33 -11.52 -12.20 -17.55
C LEU A 33 -12.10 -12.75 -18.85
N SER A 34 -11.90 -14.04 -19.08
CA SER A 34 -12.50 -14.80 -20.17
C SER A 34 -13.88 -15.31 -19.76
N SER A 35 -14.84 -15.26 -20.67
CA SER A 35 -16.18 -15.83 -20.45
C SER A 35 -16.17 -17.36 -20.38
N LYS A 36 -15.15 -18.02 -20.94
CA LYS A 36 -15.01 -19.47 -20.97
C LYS A 36 -14.02 -19.99 -19.93
N LEU A 37 -12.89 -19.31 -19.79
CA LEU A 37 -11.77 -19.75 -18.93
C LEU A 37 -11.77 -19.09 -17.56
N GLY A 38 -12.59 -18.05 -17.35
CA GLY A 38 -12.58 -17.27 -16.10
C GLY A 38 -11.37 -16.34 -16.03
N LEU A 39 -10.70 -16.29 -14.88
CA LEU A 39 -9.59 -15.36 -14.65
C LEU A 39 -8.31 -15.87 -15.33
N VAL A 40 -7.81 -15.09 -16.28
CA VAL A 40 -6.59 -15.38 -17.06
C VAL A 40 -5.55 -14.28 -16.85
N ASP A 41 -4.30 -14.58 -17.19
CA ASP A 41 -3.18 -13.69 -16.96
C ASP A 41 -3.20 -12.45 -17.88
N SER A 42 -2.33 -11.47 -17.59
CA SER A 42 -2.30 -10.17 -18.26
C SER A 42 -1.82 -10.21 -19.72
N ASP A 43 -1.30 -11.34 -20.18
CA ASP A 43 -0.79 -11.58 -21.54
C ASP A 43 -1.73 -12.45 -22.39
N ASP A 44 -2.64 -13.23 -21.79
CA ASP A 44 -3.66 -14.00 -22.51
C ASP A 44 -4.74 -13.08 -23.12
N LEU A 45 -4.79 -12.96 -24.44
CA LEU A 45 -5.73 -12.09 -25.16
C LEU A 45 -7.16 -12.64 -25.26
N SER A 46 -7.43 -13.83 -24.71
CA SER A 46 -8.73 -14.50 -24.76
C SER A 46 -9.77 -13.92 -23.78
N GLY A 47 -9.36 -12.99 -22.91
CA GLY A 47 -10.20 -12.36 -21.90
C GLY A 47 -10.24 -10.83 -22.01
N ARG A 48 -11.28 -10.22 -21.42
CA ARG A 48 -11.39 -8.75 -21.36
C ARG A 48 -10.48 -8.17 -20.28
N PRO A 49 -9.77 -7.05 -20.54
CA PRO A 49 -8.76 -6.53 -19.64
C PRO A 49 -9.33 -5.77 -18.45
N PHE A 50 -8.78 -6.08 -17.28
CA PHE A 50 -8.89 -5.28 -16.07
C PHE A 50 -7.59 -4.51 -15.86
N TYR A 51 -7.71 -3.21 -15.65
CA TYR A 51 -6.57 -2.31 -15.52
C TYR A 51 -6.42 -1.81 -14.09
N ILE A 52 -5.18 -1.61 -13.67
CA ILE A 52 -4.82 -0.92 -12.44
C ILE A 52 -4.15 0.41 -12.78
N SER A 53 -4.53 1.46 -12.05
CA SER A 53 -3.82 2.74 -12.02
C SER A 53 -3.39 3.05 -10.59
N VAL A 54 -2.19 3.59 -10.45
CA VAL A 54 -1.64 4.09 -9.20
C VAL A 54 -1.30 5.55 -9.41
N THR A 55 -1.88 6.41 -8.57
CA THR A 55 -1.65 7.85 -8.58
C THR A 55 -1.13 8.27 -7.24
N ASP A 56 -0.04 9.02 -7.22
CA ASP A 56 0.47 9.67 -6.02
C ASP A 56 -0.40 10.87 -5.69
N LEU A 57 -0.83 10.96 -4.43
CA LEU A 57 -1.58 12.12 -3.93
C LEU A 57 -0.64 13.21 -3.39
N HIS A 58 0.68 12.95 -3.39
CA HIS A 58 1.75 13.81 -2.89
C HIS A 58 1.48 14.32 -1.46
N SER A 59 0.74 13.53 -0.69
CA SER A 59 0.39 13.83 0.69
C SER A 59 1.19 12.92 1.59
N ILE A 60 2.17 13.50 2.28
CA ILE A 60 2.97 12.81 3.29
C ILE A 60 2.52 13.35 4.65
N PRO A 61 1.98 12.50 5.53
CA PRO A 61 1.59 12.94 6.86
C PRO A 61 2.84 13.42 7.62
N PRO A 62 2.74 14.50 8.42
CA PRO A 62 3.84 14.91 9.26
C PRO A 62 4.16 13.82 10.28
N LEU A 63 5.42 13.70 10.66
CA LEU A 63 5.84 12.83 11.75
C LEU A 63 5.10 13.28 13.01
N LYS A 64 4.26 12.40 13.56
CA LYS A 64 3.54 12.62 14.82
C LYS A 64 4.50 12.41 15.99
N LEU A 65 5.55 13.23 16.06
CA LEU A 65 6.41 13.30 17.23
C LEU A 65 5.99 14.53 18.02
N ASP A 66 5.60 14.34 19.28
CA ASP A 66 5.38 15.43 20.26
C ASP A 66 6.68 16.10 20.72
N VAL A 67 7.74 16.01 19.91
CA VAL A 67 9.06 16.54 20.21
C VAL A 67 9.46 17.43 19.05
N ASP A 68 9.85 18.67 19.36
CA ASP A 68 10.29 19.67 18.39
C ASP A 68 11.22 19.05 17.34
N ASN A 69 10.69 18.84 16.13
CA ASN A 69 11.38 18.33 14.95
C ASN A 69 12.36 19.39 14.38
N LYS A 70 13.14 20.05 15.23
CA LYS A 70 14.36 20.70 14.76
C LYS A 70 15.29 19.58 14.34
N LYS A 71 15.64 19.54 13.06
CA LYS A 71 16.72 18.67 12.54
C LYS A 71 17.90 18.77 13.50
N SER A 72 18.11 17.74 14.32
CA SER A 72 19.25 17.71 15.23
C SER A 72 20.51 17.67 14.38
N LYS A 73 21.52 18.44 14.76
CA LYS A 73 22.85 18.32 14.15
C LYS A 73 23.51 16.98 14.47
N ASP A 74 23.03 16.31 15.51
CA ASP A 74 23.43 14.98 15.91
C ASP A 74 22.59 13.95 15.17
N ASP A 75 23.21 13.28 14.19
CA ASP A 75 22.66 12.12 13.51
C ASP A 75 22.79 10.90 14.43
N CYS A 76 21.66 10.38 14.93
CA CYS A 76 21.68 9.17 15.73
C CYS A 76 21.67 7.87 14.89
N GLY A 77 21.60 7.99 13.57
CA GLY A 77 21.53 6.86 12.65
C GLY A 77 20.18 6.13 12.61
N VAL A 78 19.17 6.61 13.34
CA VAL A 78 17.81 6.06 13.31
C VAL A 78 16.96 6.84 12.31
N TYR A 79 16.55 6.12 11.26
CA TYR A 79 15.72 6.66 10.18
C TYR A 79 14.40 5.90 10.11
N VAL A 80 13.31 6.65 9.88
CA VAL A 80 11.97 6.10 9.67
C VAL A 80 11.42 6.58 8.35
N ASN A 81 10.47 5.83 7.80
CA ASN A 81 9.85 6.18 6.55
C ASN A 81 8.50 6.85 6.79
N LEU A 82 8.33 8.06 6.29
CA LEU A 82 7.02 8.71 6.22
C LEU A 82 6.33 8.28 4.92
N PRO A 83 5.31 7.40 4.96
CA PRO A 83 4.70 6.87 3.75
C PRO A 83 3.86 7.94 3.03
N GLY A 84 3.92 7.94 1.70
CA GLY A 84 3.08 8.80 0.87
C GLY A 84 1.69 8.21 0.69
N SER A 85 0.67 9.07 0.63
CA SER A 85 -0.69 8.67 0.29
C SER A 85 -0.80 8.44 -1.21
N ILE A 86 -1.27 7.27 -1.60
CA ILE A 86 -1.53 6.91 -3.00
C ILE A 86 -3.00 6.52 -3.19
N ARG A 87 -3.49 6.72 -4.40
CA ARG A 87 -4.80 6.23 -4.85
C ARG A 87 -4.61 5.08 -5.83
N ILE A 88 -5.19 3.94 -5.49
CA ILE A 88 -5.23 2.76 -6.36
C ILE A 88 -6.63 2.66 -6.97
N SER A 89 -6.70 2.55 -8.29
CA SER A 89 -7.96 2.44 -9.02
C SER A 89 -7.95 1.24 -9.96
N LEU A 90 -8.99 0.40 -9.84
CA LEU A 90 -9.23 -0.75 -10.70
C LEU A 90 -10.28 -0.39 -11.75
N TYR A 91 -10.06 -0.78 -13.00
CA TYR A 91 -10.95 -0.52 -14.14
C TYR A 91 -11.32 -1.82 -14.85
N ASP A 92 -12.58 -1.95 -15.26
CA ASP A 92 -13.05 -2.94 -16.24
C ASP A 92 -13.16 -2.23 -17.60
N GLY A 93 -12.21 -2.45 -18.50
CA GLY A 93 -12.09 -1.64 -19.71
C GLY A 93 -11.89 -0.15 -19.40
N ASN A 94 -12.87 0.67 -19.77
CA ASN A 94 -12.87 2.11 -19.52
C ASN A 94 -13.65 2.52 -18.26
N LYS A 95 -14.37 1.59 -17.63
CA LYS A 95 -15.20 1.89 -16.46
C LYS A 95 -14.40 1.68 -15.19
N GLN A 96 -14.35 2.68 -14.32
CA GLN A 96 -13.77 2.52 -12.99
C GLN A 96 -14.65 1.56 -12.16
N TYR A 97 -14.05 0.48 -11.69
CA TYR A 97 -14.70 -0.53 -10.89
C TYR A 97 -14.63 -0.20 -9.39
N LYS A 98 -13.43 0.13 -8.90
CA LYS A 98 -13.20 0.49 -7.49
C LYS A 98 -11.98 1.39 -7.37
N SER A 99 -11.98 2.26 -6.36
CA SER A 99 -10.82 3.09 -6.02
C SER A 99 -10.73 3.20 -4.50
N PHE A 100 -9.50 3.21 -3.99
CA PHE A 100 -9.21 3.34 -2.57
C PHE A 100 -7.86 4.01 -2.35
N ASP A 101 -7.78 4.75 -1.25
CA ASP A 101 -6.57 5.49 -0.85
C ASP A 101 -5.86 4.71 0.25
N ILE A 102 -4.55 4.54 0.10
CA ILE A 102 -3.69 3.86 1.08
C ILE A 102 -2.36 4.60 1.23
N TYR A 103 -1.68 4.34 2.33
CA TYR A 103 -0.31 4.80 2.53
C TYR A 103 0.67 3.75 1.98
N ALA A 104 1.60 4.18 1.14
CA ALA A 104 2.63 3.33 0.56
C ALA A 104 4.03 3.88 0.86
N ALA A 105 4.92 2.98 1.27
CA ALA A 105 6.29 3.33 1.64
C ALA A 105 7.09 3.89 0.45
N GLN A 106 6.87 3.34 -0.75
CA GLN A 106 7.59 3.67 -1.98
C GLN A 106 7.39 5.12 -2.44
N PHE A 107 6.27 5.73 -2.07
CA PHE A 107 5.92 7.12 -2.40
C PHE A 107 6.20 8.07 -1.23
N GLY A 108 6.83 7.54 -0.18
CA GLY A 108 7.19 8.28 1.01
C GLY A 108 8.56 8.94 0.94
N ARG A 109 9.05 9.33 2.10
CA ARG A 109 10.43 9.79 2.27
C ARG A 109 11.00 9.30 3.60
N THR A 110 12.30 9.08 3.61
CA THR A 110 13.04 8.79 4.83
C THR A 110 13.27 10.07 5.64
N GLU A 111 12.99 10.02 6.93
CA GLU A 111 13.20 11.12 7.86
C GLU A 111 14.03 10.63 9.06
N SER A 112 14.97 11.46 9.51
CA SER A 112 15.84 11.16 10.65
C SER A 112 15.12 11.47 11.96
N ILE A 113 15.18 10.57 12.92
CA ILE A 113 14.74 10.85 14.29
C ILE A 113 15.84 11.63 15.03
N SER A 114 15.45 12.63 15.83
CA SER A 114 16.38 13.44 16.61
C SER A 114 17.18 12.58 17.60
N GLY A 115 18.51 12.73 17.58
CA GLY A 115 19.41 12.00 18.49
C GLY A 115 19.25 12.37 19.96
N GLU A 116 18.63 13.51 20.26
CA GLU A 116 18.32 13.92 21.63
C GLU A 116 17.39 12.92 22.33
N LEU A 117 16.56 12.21 21.56
CA LEU A 117 15.67 11.16 22.07
C LEU A 117 16.44 9.93 22.57
N PHE A 118 17.65 9.69 22.07
CA PHE A 118 18.48 8.55 22.45
C PHE A 118 19.65 8.95 23.37
N GLY A 119 19.57 10.15 23.97
CA GLY A 119 20.57 10.63 24.90
C GLY A 119 20.51 9.94 26.27
N LYS A 120 21.50 10.24 27.13
CA LYS A 120 21.63 9.65 28.48
C LYS A 120 20.52 10.06 29.49
N LYS A 121 19.57 10.89 29.08
CA LYS A 121 18.53 11.46 29.95
C LYS A 121 17.21 10.69 29.90
N PHE A 122 16.94 10.01 28.77
CA PHE A 122 15.67 9.36 28.52
C PHE A 122 15.89 7.97 27.93
N THR A 123 15.03 7.01 28.27
CA THR A 123 14.84 5.76 27.54
C THR A 123 13.70 5.96 26.54
N THR A 124 14.00 5.74 25.25
CA THR A 124 13.03 5.93 24.16
C THR A 124 12.53 4.59 23.62
N HIS A 125 11.21 4.46 23.55
CA HIS A 125 10.50 3.31 23.02
C HIS A 125 9.85 3.70 21.68
N ILE A 126 10.09 2.92 20.63
CA ILE A 126 9.59 3.17 19.29
C ILE A 126 8.85 1.95 18.77
N VAL A 127 7.62 2.17 18.29
CA VAL A 127 6.85 1.15 17.56
C VAL A 127 6.84 1.52 16.09
N LEU A 128 7.44 0.65 15.28
CA LEU A 128 7.50 0.82 13.83
C LEU A 128 6.40 0.03 13.15
N ASN A 129 5.83 0.62 12.11
CA ASN A 129 4.88 -0.05 11.24
C ASN A 129 5.62 -1.05 10.33
N PRO A 130 5.30 -2.35 10.36
CA PRO A 130 6.01 -3.35 9.58
C PRO A 130 5.75 -3.26 8.06
N VAL A 131 4.69 -2.57 7.65
CA VAL A 131 4.29 -2.44 6.23
C VAL A 131 4.85 -1.16 5.63
N THR A 132 4.76 -0.03 6.34
CA THR A 132 5.13 1.28 5.81
C THR A 132 6.51 1.78 6.26
N GLY A 133 7.06 1.21 7.33
CA GLY A 133 8.29 1.69 7.97
C GLY A 133 8.13 2.98 8.77
N ASN A 134 6.90 3.43 9.00
CA ASN A 134 6.58 4.62 9.80
C ASN A 134 6.80 4.38 11.30
N ALA A 135 7.08 5.45 12.05
CA ALA A 135 6.97 5.44 13.51
C ALA A 135 5.50 5.68 13.90
N ASP A 136 4.82 4.62 14.35
CA ASP A 136 3.42 4.71 14.78
C ASP A 136 3.31 5.22 16.22
N GLU A 137 4.29 4.88 17.08
CA GLU A 137 4.35 5.34 18.46
C GLU A 137 5.79 5.67 18.87
N LEU A 138 5.97 6.78 19.59
CA LEU A 138 7.24 7.19 20.20
C LEU A 138 6.98 7.64 21.64
N LYS A 139 7.59 6.96 22.61
CA LYS A 139 7.47 7.25 24.04
C LYS A 139 8.84 7.48 24.66
N THR A 140 8.97 8.48 25.52
CA THR A 140 10.21 8.77 26.25
C THR A 140 9.96 8.69 27.75
N GLU A 141 10.83 8.00 28.46
CA GLU A 141 10.80 7.86 29.92
C GLU A 141 12.10 8.43 30.49
N PRO A 142 12.06 9.34 31.48
CA PRO A 142 13.28 9.85 32.11
C PRO A 142 14.00 8.71 32.85
N LEU A 143 15.33 8.67 32.71
CA LEU A 143 16.19 7.78 33.51
C LEU A 143 16.29 8.35 34.94
N GLU A 144 15.86 7.57 35.93
CA GLU A 144 16.08 7.86 37.37
C GLU A 144 17.58 7.84 37.74
#